data_AF-A0A2N8EKX8-F1
#
_entry.id   AF-A0A2N8EKX8-F1
#
_cell.length_a   1.000
_cell.length_b   1.000
_cell.length_c   1.000
_cell.angle_alpha   90.00
_cell.angle_beta   90.00
_cell.angle_gamma   90.00
#
_symmetry.space_group_name_H-M   'P 1'
#
loop_
_entity.id
_entity.type
_entity.pdbx_description
1 polymer ?
#
loop_
_entity_poly.entity_id
_entity_poly.type
_entity_poly.pdbx_seq_one_letter_code
_entity_poly.pdbx_strand_id
1 'polypeptide(L)'
;LTVDETVLATNDTQSFAANFTSAFGADGAGTLTYALGVVAGASGLIDTASGQAVNLSLNGTVVEGRTATSNLLVFTVSVAANGSVTLDQLRAVVH
;
A
#
# COMPACT_ATOMS: atom_id res chain seq x y z
N LEU A 1 0.98 -3.58 -9.30
CA LEU A 1 1.94 -3.02 -8.33
C LEU A 1 2.69 -4.21 -7.79
N THR A 2 3.96 -4.33 -8.17
CA THR A 2 4.82 -5.48 -7.86
C THR A 2 6.23 -4.94 -7.73
N VAL A 3 6.87 -5.23 -6.61
CA VAL A 3 8.28 -4.92 -6.35
C VAL A 3 9.09 -6.21 -6.47
N ASP A 4 10.41 -6.09 -6.59
CA ASP A 4 11.30 -7.25 -6.59
C ASP A 4 11.75 -7.53 -5.14
N GLU A 5 11.42 -8.71 -4.63
CA GLU A 5 11.74 -9.15 -3.27
C GLU A 5 13.25 -9.35 -3.03
N THR A 6 14.07 -9.29 -4.09
CA THR A 6 15.53 -9.28 -4.02
C THR A 6 16.13 -7.86 -4.03
N VAL A 7 15.33 -6.83 -4.37
CA VAL A 7 15.75 -5.42 -4.46
C VAL A 7 14.80 -4.52 -3.64
N LEU A 8 15.07 -4.42 -2.34
CA LEU A 8 14.24 -3.71 -1.35
C LEU A 8 14.43 -2.18 -1.31
N ALA A 9 15.23 -1.63 -2.23
CA ALA A 9 15.53 -0.19 -2.27
C ALA A 9 14.71 0.56 -3.33
N THR A 10 13.84 -0.14 -4.06
CA THR A 10 13.07 0.43 -5.17
C THR A 10 11.59 0.41 -4.87
N ASN A 11 10.99 1.59 -4.82
CA ASN A 11 9.54 1.74 -4.68
C ASN A 11 8.88 1.56 -6.04
N ASP A 12 7.76 0.84 -6.09
CA ASP A 12 6.91 0.79 -7.28
C ASP A 12 5.78 1.82 -7.13
N THR A 13 5.48 2.57 -8.18
CA THR A 13 4.42 3.59 -8.17
C THR A 13 3.61 3.52 -9.45
N GLN A 14 2.31 3.31 -9.31
CA GLN A 14 1.38 3.20 -10.43
C GLN A 14 0.18 4.13 -10.22
N SER A 15 -0.33 4.72 -11.31
CA SER A 15 -1.54 5.55 -11.25
C SER A 15 -2.81 4.68 -11.30
N PHE A 16 -3.70 4.87 -10.33
CA PHE A 16 -5.02 4.25 -10.29
C PHE A 16 -6.15 5.24 -10.54
N ALA A 17 -5.83 6.52 -10.75
CA ALA A 17 -6.81 7.58 -10.98
C ALA A 17 -7.73 7.28 -12.17
N ALA A 18 -7.19 6.67 -13.24
CA ALA A 18 -7.96 6.33 -14.43
C ALA A 18 -9.09 5.30 -14.18
N ASN A 19 -9.06 4.56 -13.06
CA ASN A 19 -10.13 3.63 -12.69
C ASN A 19 -11.34 4.35 -12.09
N PHE A 20 -11.21 5.62 -11.72
CA PHE A 20 -12.27 6.44 -11.16
C PHE A 20 -12.71 7.45 -12.21
N THR A 21 -13.95 7.34 -12.67
CA THR A 21 -14.55 8.33 -13.57
C THR A 21 -15.34 9.32 -12.74
N SER A 22 -15.10 10.62 -12.96
CA SER A 22 -15.84 11.69 -12.31
C SER A 22 -16.47 12.60 -13.35
N ALA A 23 -17.79 12.76 -13.28
CA ALA A 23 -18.53 13.71 -14.11
C ALA A 23 -19.05 14.84 -13.23
N PHE A 24 -18.39 16.00 -13.29
CA PHE A 24 -18.78 17.17 -12.49
C PHE A 24 -19.92 18.00 -13.11
N GLY A 25 -20.38 17.61 -14.30
CA GLY A 25 -21.53 18.24 -14.95
C GLY A 25 -21.30 19.73 -15.28
N ALA A 26 -22.38 20.50 -15.29
CA ALA A 26 -22.36 21.94 -15.56
C ALA A 26 -21.83 22.77 -14.38
N ASP A 27 -21.56 22.12 -13.23
CA ASP A 27 -21.26 22.79 -11.96
C ASP A 27 -19.77 23.18 -11.81
N GLY A 28 -18.95 22.90 -12.83
CA GLY A 28 -17.52 23.19 -12.84
C GLY A 28 -16.66 22.05 -12.28
N ALA A 29 -15.34 22.23 -12.21
CA ALA A 29 -14.45 21.18 -11.73
C ALA A 29 -14.68 20.89 -10.24
N GLY A 30 -15.07 19.67 -9.90
CA GLY A 30 -15.07 19.18 -8.51
C GLY A 30 -13.73 18.57 -8.12
N THR A 31 -13.58 18.24 -6.84
CA THR A 31 -12.35 17.65 -6.29
C THR A 31 -12.51 16.16 -6.12
N LEU A 32 -11.52 15.39 -6.58
CA LEU A 32 -11.40 13.97 -6.25
C LEU A 32 -10.50 13.79 -5.04
N THR A 33 -10.91 12.90 -4.14
CA THR A 33 -10.11 12.47 -3.00
C THR A 33 -9.92 10.97 -3.09
N TYR A 34 -8.66 10.54 -3.04
CA TYR A 34 -8.29 9.13 -3.02
C TYR A 34 -7.87 8.74 -1.61
N ALA A 35 -8.32 7.58 -1.16
CA ALA A 35 -7.95 7.01 0.13
C ALA A 35 -7.70 5.52 0.00
N LEU A 36 -6.81 4.99 0.85
CA LEU A 36 -6.59 3.56 1.00
C LEU A 36 -7.33 3.06 2.24
N GLY A 37 -7.85 1.85 2.15
CA GLY A 37 -8.48 1.14 3.26
C GLY A 37 -8.05 -0.31 3.28
N VAL A 38 -7.96 -0.89 4.46
CA VAL A 38 -7.60 -2.30 4.65
C VAL A 38 -8.39 -2.89 5.81
N VAL A 39 -8.72 -4.18 5.72
CA VAL A 39 -9.18 -4.93 6.89
C VAL A 39 -7.95 -5.31 7.69
N ALA A 40 -7.84 -4.76 8.90
CA ALA A 40 -6.72 -5.08 9.78
C ALA A 40 -6.69 -6.58 10.09
N GLY A 41 -5.51 -7.19 10.07
CA GLY A 41 -5.35 -8.63 10.27
C GLY A 41 -4.30 -9.25 9.38
N ALA A 42 -4.31 -10.58 9.27
CA ALA A 42 -3.31 -11.31 8.50
C ALA A 42 -3.35 -10.93 7.01
N SER A 43 -2.19 -10.62 6.44
CA SER A 43 -2.05 -10.35 4.99
C SER A 43 -2.00 -11.63 4.14
N GLY A 44 -1.71 -12.78 4.78
CA GLY A 44 -1.33 -14.01 4.08
C GLY A 44 0.16 -14.09 3.73
N LEU A 45 0.93 -13.04 3.99
CA LEU A 45 2.37 -13.00 3.72
C LEU A 45 3.19 -13.42 4.96
N ILE A 46 4.37 -13.96 4.70
CA ILE A 46 5.40 -14.26 5.70
C ILE A 46 6.64 -13.42 5.39
N ASP A 47 7.20 -12.75 6.39
CA ASP A 47 8.49 -12.06 6.28
C ASP A 47 9.63 -13.09 6.15
N THR A 48 10.37 -13.05 5.05
CA THR A 48 11.37 -14.08 4.71
C THR A 48 12.48 -14.19 5.75
N ALA A 49 12.91 -13.06 6.32
CA ALA A 49 14.06 -13.03 7.23
C ALA A 49 13.72 -13.48 8.66
N SER A 50 12.50 -13.19 9.16
CA SER A 50 12.07 -13.58 10.51
C SER A 50 11.18 -14.82 10.55
N GLY A 51 10.62 -15.23 9.42
CA GLY A 51 9.61 -16.30 9.34
C GLY A 51 8.27 -15.93 9.98
N GLN A 52 8.06 -14.66 10.33
CA GLN A 52 6.84 -14.20 11.00
C GLN A 52 5.76 -13.84 9.98
N ALA A 53 4.50 -14.11 10.35
CA ALA A 53 3.36 -13.61 9.59
C ALA A 53 3.36 -12.08 9.54
N VAL A 54 2.90 -11.52 8.43
CA VAL A 54 2.76 -10.08 8.24
C VAL A 54 1.30 -9.70 8.40
N ASN A 55 1.01 -8.79 9.32
CA ASN A 55 -0.32 -8.25 9.56
C ASN A 55 -0.44 -6.86 8.94
N LEU A 56 -1.60 -6.59 8.37
CA LEU A 56 -1.98 -5.30 7.80
C LEU A 56 -2.61 -4.42 8.88
N SER A 57 -2.27 -3.15 8.84
CA SER A 57 -2.94 -2.09 9.59
C SER A 57 -3.01 -0.81 8.76
N LEU A 58 -3.91 0.08 9.14
CA LEU A 58 -3.96 1.44 8.60
C LEU A 58 -3.38 2.41 9.63
N ASN A 59 -2.29 3.07 9.28
CA ASN A 59 -1.65 4.10 10.09
C ASN A 59 -1.90 5.48 9.43
N GLY A 60 -2.95 6.17 9.87
CA GLY A 60 -3.43 7.38 9.21
C GLY A 60 -3.99 7.07 7.82
N THR A 61 -3.29 7.48 6.77
CA THR A 61 -3.65 7.22 5.36
C THR A 61 -2.73 6.19 4.69
N VAL A 62 -1.81 5.60 5.44
CA VAL A 62 -0.81 4.65 4.93
C VAL A 62 -1.17 3.25 5.42
N VAL A 63 -1.26 2.30 4.50
CA VAL A 63 -1.37 0.89 4.85
C VAL A 63 0.03 0.38 5.18
N GLU A 64 0.18 -0.27 6.33
CA GLU A 64 1.43 -0.87 6.77
C GLU A 64 1.29 -2.38 6.83
N GLY A 65 2.29 -3.10 6.33
CA GLY A 65 2.51 -4.50 6.64
C GLY A 65 3.55 -4.61 7.75
N ARG A 66 3.22 -5.24 8.89
CA ARG A 66 4.14 -5.44 10.01
C ARG A 66 4.24 -6.89 10.45
N THR A 67 5.41 -7.32 10.87
CA THR A 67 5.58 -8.67 11.44
C THR A 67 4.75 -8.83 12.71
N ALA A 68 4.06 -9.96 12.84
CA ALA A 68 3.03 -10.17 13.86
C ALA A 68 3.58 -10.16 15.30
N THR A 69 4.85 -10.54 15.50
CA THR A 69 5.45 -10.66 16.84
C THR A 69 6.45 -9.54 17.12
N SER A 70 7.34 -9.25 16.18
CA SER A 70 8.40 -8.25 16.34
C SER A 70 7.98 -6.82 15.95
N ASN A 71 6.80 -6.66 15.35
CA ASN A 71 6.24 -5.37 14.90
C ASN A 71 7.15 -4.58 13.95
N LEU A 72 8.04 -5.28 13.24
CA LEU A 72 8.93 -4.71 12.23
C LEU A 72 8.11 -4.32 11.01
N LEU A 73 8.39 -3.14 10.46
CA LEU A 73 7.77 -2.68 9.22
C LEU A 73 8.33 -3.48 8.04
N VAL A 74 7.44 -4.09 7.27
CA VAL A 74 7.76 -4.94 6.11
C VAL A 74 7.56 -4.15 4.82
N PHE A 75 6.44 -3.45 4.70
CA PHE A 75 6.16 -2.56 3.57
C PHE A 75 5.16 -1.48 3.97
N THR A 76 5.06 -0.45 3.13
CA THR A 76 4.00 0.56 3.18
C THR A 76 3.32 0.70 1.83
N VAL A 77 2.02 0.99 1.85
CA VAL A 77 1.26 1.40 0.66
C VAL A 77 0.59 2.73 0.95
N SER A 78 0.82 3.72 0.08
CA SER A 78 0.28 5.07 0.22
C SER A 78 -0.34 5.53 -1.10
N VAL A 79 -1.30 6.46 -1.02
CA VAL A 79 -1.90 7.09 -2.20
C VAL A 79 -1.70 8.60 -2.15
N ALA A 80 -1.25 9.16 -3.26
CA ALA A 80 -1.09 10.60 -3.45
C ALA A 80 -2.41 11.25 -3.93
N ALA A 81 -2.50 12.57 -3.84
CA ALA A 81 -3.70 13.33 -4.24
C ALA A 81 -4.07 13.16 -5.72
N ASN A 82 -3.11 12.80 -6.57
CA ASN A 82 -3.33 12.52 -7.99
C ASN A 82 -3.76 11.07 -8.26
N GLY A 83 -4.02 10.26 -7.23
CA GLY A 83 -4.42 8.85 -7.35
C GLY A 83 -3.27 7.89 -7.69
N SER A 84 -2.01 8.35 -7.61
CA SER A 84 -0.85 7.46 -7.67
C SER A 84 -0.72 6.68 -6.37
N VAL A 85 -0.60 5.36 -6.47
CA VAL A 85 -0.35 4.47 -5.34
C VAL A 85 1.10 4.03 -5.38
N THR A 86 1.79 4.17 -4.26
CA THR A 86 3.19 3.77 -4.08
C THR A 86 3.27 2.60 -3.10
N LEU A 87 3.99 1.55 -3.50
CA LEU A 87 4.42 0.46 -2.62
C LEU A 87 5.92 0.64 -2.34
N ASP A 88 6.25 0.73 -1.07
CA ASP A 88 7.61 0.72 -0.56
C ASP A 88 7.80 -0.56 0.27
N GLN A 89 8.68 -1.45 -0.20
CA GLN A 89 8.95 -2.73 0.45
C GLN A 89 10.32 -2.74 1.08
N LEU A 90 10.34 -2.77 2.41
CA LEU A 90 11.54 -2.69 3.23
C LEU A 90 12.11 -4.08 3.54
N ARG A 91 11.29 -5.13 3.41
CA ARG A 91 11.64 -6.52 3.74
C ARG A 91 11.00 -7.47 2.74
N ALA A 92 11.75 -8.50 2.36
CA ALA A 92 11.28 -9.54 1.45
C ALA A 92 10.17 -10.38 2.11
N VAL A 93 9.19 -10.79 1.30
CA VAL A 93 8.06 -11.62 1.74
C VAL A 93 7.87 -12.85 0.85
N VAL A 94 7.16 -13.84 1.37
CA VAL A 94 6.65 -15.00 0.64
C VAL A 94 5.16 -15.19 0.92
N HIS A 95 4.47 -15.90 0.03
CA HIS A 95 3.01 -16.10 0.02
C HIS A 95 2.65 -17.59 0.03
#